data_AF-A0A535AMX2-F1
#
_entry.id   AF-A0A535AMX2-F1
#
_cell.length_a   1.000
_cell.length_b   1.000
_cell.length_c   1.000
_cell.angle_alpha   90.00
_cell.angle_beta   90.00
_cell.angle_gamma   90.00
#
_symmetry.space_group_name_H-M   'P 1'
#
loop_
_entity.id
_entity.type
_entity.pdbx_description
1 polymer ?
#
loop_
_entity_poly.entity_id
_entity_poly.type
_entity_poly.pdbx_seq_one_letter_code
_entity_poly.pdbx_strand_id
1 'polypeptide(L)'
;MPFGRDAIVLRDDGLPADPKTDLEWLDWVAAGDTRNWCRNDLIVDWLNEYGRAAGFVHDREIAGYDETFDLGRFLMQQGHRFERALIADLGTRWEVVRIAKRPDEARSLGAATATWEAMRAGIPVIAGAVLRDPQLRTFGVVDLLVRNDVLAELCIDAFAGDPLELPVIGLSHGRHYRIVDVKFQTLEILRNGDLTTGAGELDTLAQIWIYNEAVGRLQGYTPPAAYIVGRAWKQGDERGDRCWERLGRIRHDVYLRGRGMDLREFVQNATAWVRRMRTEGAEWRVLPIPSVPELWPNMKAEDAGWHDAKARIARELADLTLLPRVGTNERARAHFMGITRWDDPRLSAAMLGLNDKESALLDAVLDVNRDGGTPLRPQRLRDGDWRTRAPVEAYVDFEFLQDLADDFLGFPRKGGQALIFQIGCGTYREGAWRFRQFTVDDLSLDAEAQMIDDWLAHLRSLCAASATALGEARLVHWSPAEQSNFEKAYDNARVRHPDREWPPLPWYDLLKGVVQAQPIVVRGAFSFSLKSIARAMRANGLIATDWGEGLADGAGAMAGAWNAAVEAKRRGVALGDTDAMREVARYNEVDCRVMAEILDHLRREH
;
A
#
# COMPACT_ATOMS: atom_id res chain seq x y z
N MET A 1 -27.74 -27.87 14.97
CA MET A 1 -26.62 -26.91 14.89
C MET A 1 -26.64 -26.07 16.15
N PRO A 2 -25.56 -26.06 16.95
CA PRO A 2 -25.46 -25.18 18.12
C PRO A 2 -25.56 -23.70 17.71
N PHE A 3 -26.21 -22.89 18.54
CA PHE A 3 -26.29 -21.44 18.40
C PHE A 3 -26.16 -20.78 19.77
N GLY A 4 -26.06 -19.46 19.81
CA GLY A 4 -25.86 -18.71 21.05
C GLY A 4 -24.51 -19.02 21.69
N ARG A 5 -24.48 -19.08 23.03
CA ARG A 5 -23.25 -19.32 23.79
C ARG A 5 -22.54 -20.62 23.38
N ASP A 6 -23.30 -21.67 23.06
CA ASP A 6 -22.74 -22.97 22.71
C ASP A 6 -21.96 -22.94 21.39
N ALA A 7 -22.35 -22.05 20.46
CA ALA A 7 -21.63 -21.88 19.19
C ALA A 7 -20.20 -21.35 19.34
N ILE A 8 -19.81 -20.86 20.52
CA ILE A 8 -18.44 -20.41 20.82
C ILE A 8 -17.48 -21.60 20.98
N VAL A 9 -17.99 -22.77 21.35
CA VAL A 9 -17.18 -23.95 21.73
C VAL A 9 -17.63 -25.26 21.08
N LEU A 10 -18.79 -25.31 20.42
CA LEU A 10 -19.31 -26.51 19.76
C LEU A 10 -19.35 -26.39 18.23
N ARG A 11 -18.99 -27.50 17.58
CA ARG A 11 -19.16 -27.72 16.13
C ARG A 11 -20.60 -28.07 15.78
N ASP A 12 -20.91 -28.16 14.49
CA ASP A 12 -22.27 -28.47 14.02
C ASP A 12 -22.79 -29.84 14.41
N ASP A 13 -21.88 -30.79 14.54
CA ASP A 13 -22.10 -32.15 15.04
C ASP A 13 -22.27 -32.22 16.58
N GLY A 14 -22.16 -31.09 17.28
CA GLY A 14 -22.26 -30.99 18.74
C GLY A 14 -20.99 -31.38 19.48
N LEU A 15 -19.91 -31.77 18.78
CA LEU A 15 -18.64 -32.08 19.41
C LEU A 15 -17.93 -30.79 19.86
N PRO A 16 -17.26 -30.80 21.03
CA PRO A 16 -16.51 -29.66 21.50
C PRO A 16 -15.27 -29.40 20.63
N ALA A 17 -15.02 -28.13 20.36
CA ALA A 17 -13.80 -27.61 19.77
C ALA A 17 -13.47 -26.28 20.46
N ASP A 18 -12.77 -26.38 21.59
CA ASP A 18 -12.35 -25.23 22.40
C ASP A 18 -10.87 -25.40 22.79
N PRO A 19 -9.95 -24.75 22.07
CA PRO A 19 -8.52 -24.93 22.26
C PRO A 19 -8.05 -24.43 23.64
N LYS A 20 -7.24 -25.25 24.33
CA LYS A 20 -6.69 -25.01 25.67
C LYS A 20 -5.19 -24.80 25.68
N THR A 21 -4.50 -25.21 24.63
CA THR A 21 -3.05 -25.14 24.48
C THR A 21 -2.65 -24.45 23.16
N ASP A 22 -1.43 -23.90 23.10
CA ASP A 22 -0.93 -23.29 21.85
C ASP A 22 -0.88 -24.28 20.68
N LEU A 23 -0.63 -25.57 20.97
CA LEU A 23 -0.64 -26.63 19.96
C LEU A 23 -2.02 -26.80 19.33
N GLU A 24 -3.09 -26.77 20.13
CA GLU A 24 -4.47 -26.83 19.62
C GLU A 24 -4.84 -25.55 18.85
N TRP A 25 -4.26 -24.40 19.21
CA TRP A 25 -4.43 -23.14 18.48
C TRP A 25 -3.72 -23.11 17.12
N LEU A 26 -2.75 -23.98 16.83
CA LEU A 26 -2.11 -24.04 15.51
C LEU A 26 -3.13 -24.31 14.39
N ASP A 27 -4.15 -25.10 14.71
CA ASP A 27 -5.23 -25.47 13.80
C ASP A 27 -6.35 -24.41 13.69
N TRP A 28 -6.29 -23.39 14.53
CA TRP A 28 -7.19 -22.23 14.48
C TRP A 28 -6.56 -21.08 13.72
N VAL A 29 -7.30 -20.52 12.76
CA VAL A 29 -6.79 -19.47 11.87
C VAL A 29 -7.45 -18.13 12.23
N ALA A 30 -6.64 -17.11 12.53
CA ALA A 30 -7.19 -15.77 12.74
C ALA A 30 -7.64 -15.20 11.40
N ALA A 31 -8.71 -14.41 11.37
CA ALA A 31 -9.21 -13.82 10.13
C ALA A 31 -8.15 -12.95 9.41
N GLY A 32 -7.24 -12.32 10.16
CA GLY A 32 -6.12 -11.55 9.59
C GLY A 32 -5.02 -12.42 8.96
N ASP A 33 -4.89 -13.69 9.37
CA ASP A 33 -3.84 -14.60 8.86
C ASP A 33 -4.07 -15.00 7.39
N THR A 34 -5.29 -14.78 6.85
CA THR A 34 -5.58 -15.06 5.43
C THR A 34 -5.09 -13.97 4.48
N ARG A 35 -4.55 -12.86 5.01
CA ARG A 35 -4.15 -11.67 4.22
C ARG A 35 -3.13 -12.00 3.13
N ASN A 36 -2.09 -12.76 3.45
CA ASN A 36 -1.01 -13.04 2.49
C ASN A 36 -1.46 -13.99 1.38
N TRP A 37 -2.43 -14.88 1.66
CA TRP A 37 -3.13 -15.64 0.62
C TRP A 37 -3.91 -14.74 -0.33
N CYS A 38 -4.62 -13.76 0.21
CA CYS A 38 -5.38 -12.79 -0.59
C CYS A 38 -4.47 -11.99 -1.54
N ARG A 39 -3.27 -11.64 -1.05
CA ARG A 39 -2.25 -10.87 -1.77
C ARG A 39 -1.36 -11.71 -2.70
N ASN A 40 -1.54 -13.03 -2.69
CA ASN A 40 -0.69 -13.98 -3.42
C ASN A 40 0.81 -13.83 -3.07
N ASP A 41 1.10 -13.74 -1.77
CA ASP A 41 2.46 -13.54 -1.25
C ASP A 41 2.74 -14.45 -0.04
N LEU A 42 2.57 -15.74 -0.27
CA LEU A 42 2.59 -16.79 0.75
C LEU A 42 3.96 -17.00 1.41
N ILE A 43 5.04 -16.59 0.74
CA ILE A 43 6.38 -16.61 1.33
C ILE A 43 6.48 -15.76 2.59
N VAL A 44 5.67 -14.70 2.71
CA VAL A 44 5.63 -13.82 3.89
C VAL A 44 5.13 -14.58 5.11
N ASP A 45 4.12 -15.45 4.97
CA ASP A 45 3.65 -16.30 6.07
C ASP A 45 4.78 -17.19 6.59
N TRP A 46 5.55 -17.78 5.66
CA TRP A 46 6.69 -18.62 6.01
C TRP A 46 7.84 -17.81 6.62
N LEU A 47 8.12 -16.60 6.13
CA LEU A 47 9.15 -15.72 6.68
C LEU A 47 8.79 -15.25 8.10
N ASN A 48 7.52 -14.93 8.35
CA ASN A 48 7.02 -14.59 9.68
C ASN A 48 7.26 -15.70 10.70
N GLU A 49 7.02 -16.96 10.30
CA GLU A 49 7.13 -18.11 11.22
C GLU A 49 8.56 -18.66 11.31
N TYR A 50 9.25 -18.82 10.18
CA TYR A 50 10.51 -19.56 10.08
C TYR A 50 11.69 -18.73 9.55
N GLY A 51 11.45 -17.50 9.06
CA GLY A 51 12.46 -16.68 8.40
C GLY A 51 13.69 -16.42 9.26
N ARG A 52 13.50 -16.08 10.54
CA ARG A 52 14.60 -15.89 11.51
C ARG A 52 15.43 -17.16 11.69
N ALA A 53 14.78 -18.30 11.89
CA ALA A 53 15.47 -19.59 12.05
C ALA A 53 16.23 -19.99 10.77
N ALA A 54 15.73 -19.57 9.61
CA ALA A 54 16.37 -19.76 8.31
C ALA A 54 17.44 -18.69 7.97
N GLY A 55 17.75 -17.76 8.88
CA GLY A 55 18.79 -16.75 8.70
C GLY A 55 18.39 -15.50 7.91
N PHE A 56 17.08 -15.26 7.76
CA PHE A 56 16.55 -13.98 7.25
C PHE A 56 16.27 -13.02 8.42
N VAL A 57 16.40 -11.73 8.14
CA VAL A 57 16.19 -10.65 9.11
C VAL A 57 15.00 -9.82 8.63
N HIS A 58 14.10 -9.51 9.55
CA HIS A 58 12.96 -8.64 9.28
C HIS A 58 13.46 -7.19 9.12
N ASP A 59 12.88 -6.39 8.24
CA ASP A 59 13.37 -5.05 7.86
C ASP A 59 13.57 -4.12 9.08
N ARG A 60 12.66 -4.22 10.07
CA ARG A 60 12.72 -3.49 11.36
C ARG A 60 13.91 -3.85 12.26
N GLU A 61 14.61 -4.94 11.98
CA GLU A 61 15.75 -5.42 12.75
C GLU A 61 17.08 -5.20 12.01
N ILE A 62 17.03 -4.65 10.80
CA ILE A 62 18.23 -4.34 10.01
C ILE A 62 18.93 -3.12 10.59
N ALA A 63 20.26 -3.14 10.59
CA ALA A 63 21.06 -1.99 10.97
C ALA A 63 20.74 -0.79 10.06
N GLY A 64 20.40 0.36 10.68
CA GLY A 64 19.95 1.53 9.94
C GLY A 64 18.43 1.63 9.79
N TYR A 65 17.61 0.73 10.35
CA TYR A 65 16.17 1.00 10.41
C TYR A 65 15.86 2.18 11.35
N ASP A 66 15.04 3.13 10.87
CA ASP A 66 14.53 4.25 11.65
C ASP A 66 12.99 4.31 11.54
N GLU A 67 12.33 4.14 12.69
CA GLU A 67 10.87 4.15 12.79
C GLU A 67 10.23 5.48 12.37
N THR A 68 11.00 6.58 12.35
CA THR A 68 10.58 7.91 11.92
C THR A 68 10.17 7.92 10.44
N PHE A 69 10.75 7.03 9.63
CA PHE A 69 10.49 6.91 8.19
C PHE A 69 9.61 5.68 7.86
N ASP A 70 9.07 4.96 8.85
CA ASP A 70 8.19 3.81 8.62
C ASP A 70 6.74 4.26 8.34
N LEU A 71 6.41 4.43 7.05
CA LEU A 71 5.06 4.79 6.61
C LEU A 71 4.00 3.78 7.05
N GLY A 72 4.31 2.48 7.00
CA GLY A 72 3.37 1.43 7.41
C GLY A 72 2.97 1.57 8.88
N ARG A 73 3.95 1.86 9.75
CA ARG A 73 3.73 2.15 11.17
C ARG A 73 2.91 3.42 11.36
N PHE A 74 3.22 4.49 10.63
CA PHE A 74 2.44 5.74 10.71
C PHE A 74 0.97 5.50 10.33
N LEU A 75 0.71 4.84 9.20
CA LEU A 75 -0.64 4.55 8.72
C LEU A 75 -1.42 3.64 9.68
N MET A 76 -0.77 2.65 10.29
CA MET A 76 -1.37 1.82 11.33
C MET A 76 -1.81 2.66 12.54
N GLN A 77 -0.99 3.60 12.98
CA GLN A 77 -1.34 4.51 14.09
C GLN A 77 -2.51 5.44 13.72
N GLN A 78 -2.55 5.96 12.49
CA GLN A 78 -3.68 6.75 11.99
C GLN A 78 -4.96 5.91 11.95
N GLY A 79 -4.87 4.64 11.51
CA GLY A 79 -5.98 3.69 11.56
C GLY A 79 -6.56 3.53 12.96
N HIS A 80 -5.71 3.32 13.97
CA HIS A 80 -6.16 3.23 15.36
C HIS A 80 -6.76 4.54 15.90
N ARG A 81 -6.27 5.70 15.44
CA ARG A 81 -6.85 7.00 15.82
C ARG A 81 -8.23 7.19 15.19
N PHE A 82 -8.37 6.80 13.92
CA PHE A 82 -9.63 6.83 13.19
C PHE A 82 -10.69 5.92 13.85
N GLU A 83 -10.33 4.68 14.18
CA GLU A 83 -11.19 3.75 14.91
C GLU A 83 -11.66 4.33 16.25
N ARG A 84 -10.75 4.96 17.02
CA ARG A 84 -11.11 5.63 18.28
C ARG A 84 -12.04 6.82 18.09
N ALA A 85 -11.79 7.67 17.10
CA ALA A 85 -12.64 8.82 16.79
C ALA A 85 -14.05 8.36 16.41
N LEU A 86 -14.13 7.31 15.59
CA LEU A 86 -15.37 6.68 15.17
C LEU A 86 -16.15 6.10 16.36
N ILE A 87 -15.50 5.33 17.24
CA ILE A 87 -16.14 4.78 18.44
C ILE A 87 -16.63 5.91 19.37
N ALA A 88 -15.86 6.98 19.51
CA ALA A 88 -16.24 8.13 20.32
C ALA A 88 -17.48 8.84 19.76
N ASP A 89 -17.56 9.03 18.43
CA ASP A 89 -18.72 9.59 17.74
C ASP A 89 -19.98 8.75 17.93
N LEU A 90 -19.90 7.42 17.75
CA LEU A 90 -21.02 6.50 18.04
C LEU A 90 -21.49 6.60 19.49
N GLY A 91 -20.55 6.74 20.44
CA GLY A 91 -20.83 6.90 21.86
C GLY A 91 -21.59 8.17 22.24
N THR A 92 -21.71 9.14 21.33
CA THR A 92 -22.53 10.34 21.56
C THR A 92 -24.03 10.09 21.38
N ARG A 93 -24.40 9.03 20.65
CA ARG A 93 -25.79 8.71 20.27
C ARG A 93 -26.28 7.39 20.86
N TRP A 94 -25.40 6.41 21.02
CA TRP A 94 -25.77 5.08 21.49
C TRP A 94 -24.82 4.57 22.57
N GLU A 95 -25.30 3.62 23.36
CA GLU A 95 -24.43 2.85 24.23
C GLU A 95 -23.45 2.02 23.39
N VAL A 96 -22.15 2.17 23.70
CA VAL A 96 -21.06 1.40 23.08
C VAL A 96 -20.36 0.59 24.15
N VAL A 97 -20.33 -0.73 23.99
CA VAL A 97 -19.57 -1.64 24.88
C VAL A 97 -18.33 -2.12 24.16
N ARG A 98 -17.14 -1.87 24.73
CA ARG A 98 -15.87 -2.39 24.21
C ARG A 98 -15.50 -3.69 24.91
N ILE A 99 -15.34 -4.76 24.15
CA ILE A 99 -14.98 -6.09 24.66
C ILE A 99 -13.46 -6.26 24.69
N ALA A 100 -12.82 -6.45 23.53
CA ALA A 100 -11.38 -6.55 23.45
C ALA A 100 -10.71 -5.18 23.57
N LYS A 101 -9.70 -5.12 24.42
CA LYS A 101 -8.83 -3.96 24.64
C LYS A 101 -7.40 -4.24 24.20
N ARG A 102 -7.03 -5.52 24.08
CA ARG A 102 -5.69 -5.97 23.66
C ARG A 102 -5.76 -7.05 22.57
N PRO A 103 -4.74 -7.15 21.70
CA PRO A 103 -4.71 -8.17 20.64
C PRO A 103 -4.76 -9.63 21.15
N ASP A 104 -4.15 -9.93 22.30
CA ASP A 104 -4.11 -11.29 22.87
C ASP A 104 -5.49 -11.80 23.30
N GLU A 105 -6.44 -10.90 23.55
CA GLU A 105 -7.82 -11.24 23.92
C GLU A 105 -8.60 -11.88 22.75
N ALA A 106 -8.09 -11.83 21.52
CA ALA A 106 -8.67 -12.54 20.37
C ALA A 106 -8.84 -14.05 20.64
N ARG A 107 -7.95 -14.64 21.45
CA ARG A 107 -8.01 -16.05 21.87
C ARG A 107 -8.75 -16.25 23.19
N SER A 108 -9.34 -15.23 23.81
CA SER A 108 -9.99 -15.34 25.12
C SER A 108 -11.41 -15.90 25.02
N LEU A 109 -11.67 -17.03 25.70
CA LEU A 109 -13.02 -17.58 25.82
C LEU A 109 -13.93 -16.63 26.61
N GLY A 110 -13.37 -15.95 27.63
CA GLY A 110 -14.08 -14.96 28.41
C GLY A 110 -14.53 -13.77 27.56
N ALA A 111 -13.67 -13.28 26.67
CA ALA A 111 -14.01 -12.18 25.77
C ALA A 111 -15.08 -12.60 24.74
N ALA A 112 -14.96 -13.78 24.14
CA ALA A 112 -15.98 -14.32 23.23
C ALA A 112 -17.34 -14.50 23.94
N THR A 113 -17.32 -14.97 25.19
CA THR A 113 -18.54 -15.05 26.02
C THR A 113 -19.10 -13.65 26.31
N ALA A 114 -18.26 -12.67 26.61
CA ALA A 114 -18.70 -11.29 26.86
C ALA A 114 -19.32 -10.64 25.61
N THR A 115 -18.81 -10.94 24.41
CA THR A 115 -19.44 -10.55 23.15
C THR A 115 -20.86 -11.11 23.03
N TRP A 116 -21.03 -12.42 23.28
CA TRP A 116 -22.37 -13.02 23.28
C TRP A 116 -23.30 -12.39 24.32
N GLU A 117 -22.82 -12.14 25.53
CA GLU A 117 -23.63 -11.53 26.59
C GLU A 117 -24.07 -10.11 26.22
N ALA A 118 -23.20 -9.31 25.60
CA ALA A 118 -23.54 -7.99 25.09
C ALA A 118 -24.58 -8.05 23.95
N MET A 119 -24.44 -9.01 23.02
CA MET A 119 -25.43 -9.24 21.97
C MET A 119 -26.79 -9.62 22.57
N ARG A 120 -26.79 -10.55 23.53
CA ARG A 120 -28.01 -11.02 24.22
C ARG A 120 -28.71 -9.92 25.00
N ALA A 121 -27.95 -9.01 25.61
CA ALA A 121 -28.47 -7.83 26.29
C ALA A 121 -29.02 -6.76 25.31
N GLY A 122 -28.78 -6.92 24.00
CA GLY A 122 -29.24 -5.99 22.99
C GLY A 122 -28.44 -4.70 22.95
N ILE A 123 -27.15 -4.70 23.32
CA ILE A 123 -26.30 -3.50 23.26
C ILE A 123 -26.27 -2.94 21.83
N PRO A 124 -26.57 -1.65 21.60
CA PRO A 124 -26.62 -1.05 20.25
C PRO A 124 -25.35 -1.25 19.40
N VAL A 125 -24.19 -1.00 20.00
CA VAL A 125 -22.88 -1.09 19.34
C VAL A 125 -21.89 -1.83 20.25
N ILE A 126 -21.25 -2.86 19.73
CA ILE A 126 -20.23 -3.62 20.44
C ILE A 126 -18.91 -3.45 19.69
N ALA A 127 -17.94 -2.79 20.31
CA ALA A 127 -16.62 -2.54 19.73
C ALA A 127 -15.61 -3.61 20.16
N GLY A 128 -14.72 -4.02 19.25
CA GLY A 128 -13.70 -5.03 19.52
C GLY A 128 -14.30 -6.38 19.91
N ALA A 129 -15.34 -6.83 19.20
CA ALA A 129 -16.06 -8.05 19.52
C ALA A 129 -15.24 -9.29 19.17
N VAL A 130 -15.04 -10.20 20.13
CA VAL A 130 -14.28 -11.43 19.91
C VAL A 130 -15.20 -12.51 19.39
N LEU A 131 -14.93 -13.00 18.18
CA LEU A 131 -15.71 -14.05 17.52
C LEU A 131 -14.87 -15.32 17.35
N ARG A 132 -15.55 -16.46 17.51
CA ARG A 132 -14.99 -17.80 17.29
C ARG A 132 -15.97 -18.62 16.46
N ASP A 133 -15.44 -19.38 15.53
CA ASP A 133 -16.18 -20.40 14.78
C ASP A 133 -15.48 -21.76 14.95
N PRO A 134 -15.95 -22.62 15.87
CA PRO A 134 -15.41 -23.96 16.08
C PRO A 134 -15.58 -24.91 14.88
N GLN A 135 -16.56 -24.66 14.01
CA GLN A 135 -16.80 -25.48 12.83
C GLN A 135 -15.73 -25.24 11.76
N LEU A 136 -15.44 -23.97 11.49
CA LEU A 136 -14.38 -23.57 10.56
C LEU A 136 -12.99 -23.48 11.22
N ARG A 137 -12.93 -23.56 12.55
CA ARG A 137 -11.75 -23.31 13.39
C ARG A 137 -11.10 -21.97 13.02
N THR A 138 -11.92 -20.93 12.99
CA THR A 138 -11.49 -19.55 12.71
C THR A 138 -11.88 -18.63 13.86
N PHE A 139 -11.16 -17.52 14.02
CA PHE A 139 -11.43 -16.56 15.09
C PHE A 139 -10.94 -15.16 14.72
N GLY A 140 -11.31 -14.17 15.53
CA GLY A 140 -10.70 -12.85 15.47
C GLY A 140 -11.49 -11.81 16.24
N VAL A 141 -11.06 -10.55 16.11
CA VAL A 141 -11.69 -9.40 16.72
C VAL A 141 -12.31 -8.56 15.62
N VAL A 142 -13.61 -8.34 15.70
CA VAL A 142 -14.35 -7.44 14.81
C VAL A 142 -14.27 -6.03 15.37
N ASP A 143 -14.03 -5.05 14.52
CA ASP A 143 -14.02 -3.64 14.93
C ASP A 143 -15.36 -3.25 15.55
N LEU A 144 -16.48 -3.50 14.85
CA LEU A 144 -17.83 -3.22 15.34
C LEU A 144 -18.84 -4.33 14.99
N LEU A 145 -19.65 -4.72 15.98
CA LEU A 145 -20.97 -5.30 15.76
C LEU A 145 -22.01 -4.21 15.99
N VAL A 146 -22.80 -3.92 14.97
CA VAL A 146 -23.85 -2.89 15.04
C VAL A 146 -25.20 -3.57 14.91
N ARG A 147 -26.10 -3.28 15.84
CA ARG A 147 -27.48 -3.78 15.81
C ARG A 147 -28.19 -3.24 14.56
N ASN A 148 -28.98 -4.06 13.89
CA ASN A 148 -29.53 -3.78 12.58
C ASN A 148 -30.33 -2.46 12.49
N ASP A 149 -31.15 -2.15 13.50
CA ASP A 149 -31.93 -0.91 13.59
C ASP A 149 -31.03 0.34 13.73
N VAL A 150 -29.97 0.23 14.54
CA VAL A 150 -28.96 1.27 14.71
C VAL A 150 -28.21 1.51 13.42
N LEU A 151 -27.82 0.44 12.72
CA LEU A 151 -27.13 0.57 11.44
C LEU A 151 -28.02 1.23 10.37
N ALA A 152 -29.32 0.95 10.37
CA ALA A 152 -30.28 1.55 9.44
C ALA A 152 -30.50 3.05 9.74
N GLU A 153 -30.41 3.46 11.01
CA GLU A 153 -30.43 4.88 11.40
C GLU A 153 -29.10 5.57 11.05
N LEU A 154 -27.98 4.86 11.16
CA LEU A 154 -26.64 5.39 10.89
C LEU A 154 -26.38 5.61 9.40
N CYS A 155 -26.79 4.66 8.56
CA CYS A 155 -26.64 4.71 7.10
C CYS A 155 -27.87 4.10 6.44
N ILE A 156 -28.80 4.96 6.01
CA ILE A 156 -30.13 4.55 5.51
C ILE A 156 -30.06 3.58 4.31
N ASP A 157 -29.05 3.73 3.46
CA ASP A 157 -28.87 2.91 2.26
C ASP A 157 -28.24 1.53 2.54
N ALA A 158 -27.78 1.26 3.76
CA ALA A 158 -27.08 0.02 4.10
C ALA A 158 -27.95 -1.24 3.86
N PHE A 159 -29.27 -1.11 4.04
CA PHE A 159 -30.24 -2.20 3.90
C PHE A 159 -31.06 -2.11 2.61
N ALA A 160 -30.63 -1.34 1.61
CA ALA A 160 -31.35 -1.26 0.34
C ALA A 160 -31.53 -2.67 -0.29
N GLY A 161 -32.77 -3.18 -0.24
CA GLY A 161 -33.15 -4.52 -0.73
C GLY A 161 -33.17 -5.64 0.33
N ASP A 162 -32.77 -5.38 1.57
CA ASP A 162 -32.75 -6.35 2.67
C ASP A 162 -33.90 -6.10 3.67
N PRO A 163 -34.60 -7.14 4.15
CA PRO A 163 -35.55 -6.98 5.24
C PRO A 163 -34.82 -6.56 6.53
N LEU A 164 -35.27 -5.44 7.11
CA LEU A 164 -34.67 -4.90 8.33
C LEU A 164 -34.97 -5.79 9.54
N GLU A 165 -36.17 -6.35 9.64
CA GLU A 165 -36.57 -7.21 10.75
C GLU A 165 -36.65 -8.66 10.30
N LEU A 166 -35.90 -9.53 10.99
CA LEU A 166 -35.90 -10.97 10.75
C LEU A 166 -36.06 -11.70 12.09
N PRO A 167 -36.83 -12.81 12.13
CA PRO A 167 -36.89 -13.65 13.31
C PRO A 167 -35.52 -14.31 13.54
N VAL A 168 -34.85 -13.93 14.63
CA VAL A 168 -33.51 -14.41 15.00
C VAL A 168 -33.65 -15.32 16.22
N ILE A 169 -33.25 -16.59 16.08
CA ILE A 169 -33.50 -17.62 17.10
C ILE A 169 -32.66 -17.39 18.37
N GLY A 170 -31.44 -16.86 18.23
CA GLY A 170 -30.54 -16.65 19.36
C GLY A 170 -30.86 -15.44 20.24
N LEU A 171 -31.65 -14.47 19.76
CA LEU A 171 -31.80 -13.17 20.40
C LEU A 171 -33.27 -12.85 20.69
N SER A 172 -33.64 -12.84 21.98
CA SER A 172 -35.02 -12.68 22.46
C SER A 172 -35.65 -11.33 22.14
N HIS A 173 -34.83 -10.29 21.91
CA HIS A 173 -35.28 -8.96 21.51
C HIS A 173 -35.57 -8.82 20.00
N GLY A 174 -35.44 -9.89 19.20
CA GLY A 174 -35.82 -9.89 17.79
C GLY A 174 -34.98 -8.96 16.89
N ARG A 175 -33.77 -8.59 17.32
CA ARG A 175 -32.79 -7.83 16.53
C ARG A 175 -31.60 -8.72 16.21
N HIS A 176 -30.85 -8.38 15.17
CA HIS A 176 -29.59 -9.03 14.80
C HIS A 176 -28.47 -8.02 14.68
N TYR A 177 -27.25 -8.53 14.66
CA TYR A 177 -26.04 -7.74 14.49
C TYR A 177 -25.47 -7.91 13.09
N ARG A 178 -24.90 -6.83 12.57
CA ARG A 178 -24.14 -6.79 11.34
C ARG A 178 -22.68 -6.45 11.67
N ILE A 179 -21.76 -7.08 10.95
CA ILE A 179 -20.35 -6.75 10.98
C ILE A 179 -20.14 -5.39 10.30
N VAL A 180 -19.42 -4.48 10.95
CA VAL A 180 -18.90 -3.24 10.34
C VAL A 180 -17.41 -3.15 10.63
N ASP A 181 -16.59 -3.29 9.60
CA ASP A 181 -15.13 -3.14 9.68
C ASP A 181 -14.71 -1.71 9.42
N VAL A 182 -13.67 -1.25 10.11
CA VAL A 182 -13.19 0.13 10.02
C VAL A 182 -11.89 0.15 9.23
N LYS A 183 -11.90 0.76 8.03
CA LYS A 183 -10.70 0.94 7.21
C LYS A 183 -10.34 2.42 7.09
N PHE A 184 -9.13 2.80 7.46
CA PHE A 184 -8.62 4.17 7.26
C PHE A 184 -8.23 4.38 5.79
N GLN A 185 -9.25 4.46 4.93
CA GLN A 185 -9.10 4.66 3.49
C GLN A 185 -10.34 5.32 2.89
N THR A 186 -10.20 5.82 1.66
CA THR A 186 -11.35 6.17 0.82
C THR A 186 -11.87 4.88 0.19
N LEU A 187 -13.14 4.54 0.41
CA LEU A 187 -13.74 3.33 -0.16
C LEU A 187 -14.04 3.52 -1.65
N GLU A 188 -13.69 2.52 -2.46
CA GLU A 188 -14.16 2.42 -3.85
C GLU A 188 -15.39 1.52 -3.92
N ILE A 189 -16.56 2.14 -4.06
CA ILE A 189 -17.85 1.47 -4.04
C ILE A 189 -18.35 1.32 -5.49
N LEU A 190 -18.78 0.12 -5.85
CA LEU A 190 -19.40 -0.16 -7.14
C LEU A 190 -20.78 0.50 -7.23
N ARG A 191 -21.29 0.69 -8.45
CA ARG A 191 -22.61 1.33 -8.68
C ARG A 191 -23.77 0.65 -7.95
N ASN A 192 -23.66 -0.65 -7.68
CA ASN A 192 -24.67 -1.43 -6.95
C ASN A 192 -24.54 -1.34 -5.41
N GLY A 193 -23.60 -0.55 -4.89
CA GLY A 193 -23.32 -0.39 -3.45
C GLY A 193 -22.33 -1.41 -2.87
N ASP A 194 -21.93 -2.41 -3.65
CA ASP A 194 -20.96 -3.41 -3.20
C ASP A 194 -19.53 -2.87 -3.26
N LEU A 195 -18.65 -3.41 -2.42
CA LEU A 195 -17.22 -3.23 -2.56
C LEU A 195 -16.71 -3.98 -3.80
N THR A 196 -15.62 -3.49 -4.41
CA THR A 196 -14.96 -4.20 -5.51
C THR A 196 -14.38 -5.55 -5.06
N THR A 197 -14.33 -6.52 -5.98
CA THR A 197 -13.66 -7.82 -5.79
C THR A 197 -12.24 -7.84 -6.39
N GLY A 198 -11.69 -6.65 -6.65
CA GLY A 198 -10.30 -6.47 -7.08
C GLY A 198 -9.30 -6.98 -6.04
N ALA A 199 -8.07 -7.24 -6.49
CA ALA A 199 -7.02 -7.83 -5.65
C ALA A 199 -6.75 -7.04 -4.35
N GLY A 200 -6.90 -5.71 -4.39
CA GLY A 200 -6.70 -4.83 -3.23
C GLY A 200 -7.74 -4.94 -2.12
N GLU A 201 -8.89 -5.57 -2.38
CA GLU A 201 -9.97 -5.72 -1.38
C GLU A 201 -10.18 -7.18 -0.92
N LEU A 202 -9.44 -8.13 -1.50
CA LEU A 202 -9.62 -9.56 -1.21
C LEU A 202 -9.35 -9.91 0.26
N ASP A 203 -8.38 -9.26 0.90
CA ASP A 203 -8.08 -9.47 2.32
C ASP A 203 -9.24 -9.00 3.20
N THR A 204 -9.82 -7.84 2.90
CA THR A 204 -11.02 -7.36 3.60
C THR A 204 -12.22 -8.27 3.35
N LEU A 205 -12.46 -8.71 2.11
CA LEU A 205 -13.53 -9.65 1.77
C LEU A 205 -13.43 -10.96 2.55
N ALA A 206 -12.24 -11.56 2.59
CA ALA A 206 -11.99 -12.80 3.31
C ALA A 206 -12.18 -12.63 4.83
N GLN A 207 -11.59 -11.58 5.40
CA GLN A 207 -11.71 -11.26 6.83
C GLN A 207 -13.17 -11.10 7.25
N ILE A 208 -13.94 -10.34 6.46
CA ILE A 208 -15.34 -10.04 6.77
C ILE A 208 -16.24 -11.26 6.61
N TRP A 209 -15.97 -12.10 5.61
CA TRP A 209 -16.71 -13.35 5.45
C TRP A 209 -16.53 -14.26 6.68
N ILE A 210 -15.29 -14.38 7.21
CA ILE A 210 -15.00 -15.16 8.43
C ILE A 210 -15.80 -14.63 9.63
N TYR A 211 -15.83 -13.31 9.83
CA TYR A 211 -16.60 -12.70 10.92
C TYR A 211 -18.10 -12.90 10.76
N ASN A 212 -18.60 -12.81 9.53
CA ASN A 212 -20.02 -12.96 9.24
C ASN A 212 -20.52 -14.40 9.46
N GLU A 213 -19.69 -15.41 9.16
CA GLU A 213 -19.97 -16.81 9.52
C GLU A 213 -20.04 -16.99 11.05
N ALA A 214 -19.04 -16.48 11.78
CA ALA A 214 -18.98 -16.63 13.23
C ALA A 214 -20.16 -15.94 13.93
N VAL A 215 -20.51 -14.71 13.55
CA VAL A 215 -21.68 -14.02 14.11
C VAL A 215 -22.99 -14.73 13.73
N GLY A 216 -23.04 -15.31 12.53
CA GLY A 216 -24.18 -16.08 12.05
C GLY A 216 -24.52 -17.26 12.94
N ARG A 217 -23.50 -18.02 13.34
CA ARG A 217 -23.64 -19.13 14.30
C ARG A 217 -24.10 -18.65 15.67
N LEU A 218 -23.54 -17.54 16.17
CA LEU A 218 -23.89 -17.00 17.49
C LEU A 218 -25.37 -16.58 17.56
N GLN A 219 -25.86 -15.81 16.59
CA GLN A 219 -27.25 -15.34 16.64
C GLN A 219 -28.27 -16.33 16.02
N GLY A 220 -27.80 -17.39 15.37
CA GLY A 220 -28.66 -18.37 14.67
C GLY A 220 -29.20 -17.86 13.34
N TYR A 221 -28.55 -16.85 12.76
CA TYR A 221 -28.88 -16.24 11.48
C TYR A 221 -27.63 -15.61 10.87
N THR A 222 -27.16 -16.14 9.74
CA THR A 222 -26.06 -15.55 8.98
C THR A 222 -26.58 -14.39 8.12
N PRO A 223 -26.14 -13.15 8.36
CA PRO A 223 -26.58 -12.01 7.56
C PRO A 223 -26.14 -12.15 6.08
N PRO A 224 -26.96 -11.75 5.08
CA PRO A 224 -26.61 -11.85 3.66
C PRO A 224 -25.50 -10.87 3.26
N ALA A 225 -25.18 -9.92 4.12
CA ALA A 225 -24.14 -8.94 3.89
C ALA A 225 -23.55 -8.42 5.21
N ALA A 226 -22.30 -7.97 5.10
CA ALA A 226 -21.55 -7.24 6.09
C ALA A 226 -21.00 -5.95 5.45
N TYR A 227 -20.44 -5.05 6.25
CA TYR A 227 -20.12 -3.70 5.82
C TYR A 227 -18.71 -3.28 6.18
N ILE A 228 -18.18 -2.35 5.41
CA ILE A 228 -16.98 -1.60 5.72
C ILE A 228 -17.34 -0.13 5.78
N VAL A 229 -16.77 0.57 6.75
CA VAL A 229 -16.78 2.03 6.83
C VAL A 229 -15.38 2.57 6.55
N GLY A 230 -15.32 3.60 5.72
CA GLY A 230 -14.08 4.34 5.44
C GLY A 230 -14.16 5.77 5.94
N ARG A 231 -13.06 6.51 5.79
CA ARG A 231 -13.06 7.96 6.09
C ARG A 231 -13.75 8.78 4.99
N ALA A 232 -13.85 8.20 3.79
CA ALA A 232 -14.44 8.79 2.60
C ALA A 232 -14.92 7.68 1.66
N TRP A 233 -15.66 8.03 0.61
CA TRP A 233 -16.12 7.08 -0.39
C TRP A 233 -16.16 7.69 -1.79
N LYS A 234 -16.06 6.83 -2.80
CA LYS A 234 -16.29 7.14 -4.21
C LYS A 234 -17.24 6.11 -4.79
N GLN A 235 -18.23 6.54 -5.56
CA GLN A 235 -19.11 5.66 -6.32
C GLN A 235 -19.34 6.23 -7.72
N GLY A 236 -18.68 5.64 -8.73
CA GLY A 236 -18.65 6.25 -10.07
C GLY A 236 -17.99 7.62 -10.03
N ASP A 237 -18.73 8.65 -10.45
CA ASP A 237 -18.27 10.06 -10.46
C ASP A 237 -18.60 10.80 -9.15
N GLU A 238 -19.48 10.22 -8.32
CA GLU A 238 -19.82 10.76 -7.01
C GLU A 238 -18.74 10.43 -5.98
N ARG A 239 -18.58 11.35 -5.02
CA ARG A 239 -17.64 11.20 -3.91
C ARG A 239 -18.21 11.88 -2.67
N GLY A 240 -17.90 11.33 -1.50
CA GLY A 240 -18.20 11.94 -0.21
C GLY A 240 -17.02 11.81 0.74
N ASP A 241 -16.93 12.75 1.68
CA ASP A 241 -15.82 12.89 2.63
C ASP A 241 -16.27 12.69 4.08
N ARG A 242 -17.48 12.16 4.29
CA ARG A 242 -18.03 11.84 5.60
C ARG A 242 -18.15 10.34 5.80
N CYS A 243 -17.69 9.89 6.96
CA CYS A 243 -17.56 8.47 7.33
C CYS A 243 -18.88 7.67 7.22
N TRP A 244 -19.97 8.17 7.81
CA TRP A 244 -21.26 7.47 7.89
C TRP A 244 -22.22 7.72 6.72
N GLU A 245 -21.79 8.49 5.71
CA GLU A 245 -22.64 8.81 4.56
C GLU A 245 -22.87 7.60 3.66
N ARG A 246 -21.88 6.70 3.57
CA ARG A 246 -21.98 5.50 2.75
C ARG A 246 -21.06 4.39 3.25
N LEU A 247 -21.57 3.16 3.22
CA LEU A 247 -20.83 1.96 3.59
C LEU A 247 -20.53 1.11 2.35
N GLY A 248 -19.36 0.47 2.34
CA GLY A 248 -19.06 -0.57 1.36
C GLY A 248 -19.76 -1.86 1.75
N ARG A 249 -20.65 -2.39 0.91
CA ARG A 249 -21.35 -3.65 1.18
C ARG A 249 -20.55 -4.84 0.67
N ILE A 250 -20.39 -5.87 1.51
CA ILE A 250 -19.85 -7.16 1.13
C ILE A 250 -20.96 -8.19 1.24
N ARG A 251 -21.38 -8.76 0.11
CA ARG A 251 -22.35 -9.86 0.11
C ARG A 251 -21.69 -11.16 0.58
N HIS A 252 -22.47 -12.00 1.24
CA HIS A 252 -22.00 -13.30 1.72
C HIS A 252 -21.73 -14.28 0.56
N ASP A 253 -22.50 -14.17 -0.51
CA ASP A 253 -22.49 -15.03 -1.70
C ASP A 253 -21.62 -14.49 -2.86
N VAL A 254 -20.53 -13.79 -2.53
CA VAL A 254 -19.63 -13.20 -3.54
C VAL A 254 -18.93 -14.31 -4.35
N TYR A 255 -19.09 -14.24 -5.68
CA TYR A 255 -18.32 -15.03 -6.64
C TYR A 255 -17.09 -14.25 -7.14
N LEU A 256 -15.90 -14.80 -6.90
CA LEU A 256 -14.63 -14.20 -7.30
C LEU A 256 -14.30 -14.58 -8.75
N ARG A 257 -14.84 -13.83 -9.72
CA ARG A 257 -14.68 -14.12 -11.16
C ARG A 257 -13.23 -14.33 -11.59
N GLY A 258 -12.31 -13.51 -11.09
CA GLY A 258 -10.87 -13.61 -11.42
C GLY A 258 -10.18 -14.88 -10.88
N ARG A 259 -10.84 -15.61 -9.97
CA ARG A 259 -10.36 -16.86 -9.38
C ARG A 259 -11.20 -18.07 -9.78
N GLY A 260 -12.40 -17.85 -10.34
CA GLY A 260 -13.30 -18.92 -10.76
C GLY A 260 -13.92 -19.71 -9.60
N MET A 261 -14.11 -19.09 -8.43
CA MET A 261 -14.65 -19.73 -7.23
C MET A 261 -15.42 -18.76 -6.34
N ASP A 262 -16.24 -19.31 -5.44
CA ASP A 262 -16.94 -18.53 -4.41
C ASP A 262 -15.99 -18.08 -3.29
N LEU A 263 -16.33 -16.97 -2.63
CA LEU A 263 -15.55 -16.42 -1.52
C LEU A 263 -15.38 -17.43 -0.37
N ARG A 264 -16.39 -18.28 -0.14
CA ARG A 264 -16.32 -19.38 0.84
C ARG A 264 -15.17 -20.35 0.55
N GLU A 265 -15.10 -20.85 -0.68
CA GLU A 265 -14.06 -21.79 -1.10
C GLU A 265 -12.69 -21.12 -1.03
N PHE A 266 -12.60 -19.86 -1.45
CA PHE A 266 -11.38 -19.07 -1.37
C PHE A 266 -10.86 -18.92 0.07
N VAL A 267 -11.74 -18.60 1.03
CA VAL A 267 -11.39 -18.51 2.46
C VAL A 267 -10.97 -19.88 3.01
N GLN A 268 -11.68 -20.95 2.64
CA GLN A 268 -11.31 -22.31 3.06
C GLN A 268 -9.91 -22.68 2.59
N ASN A 269 -9.55 -22.37 1.34
CA ASN A 269 -8.20 -22.57 0.82
C ASN A 269 -7.16 -21.73 1.57
N ALA A 270 -7.48 -20.47 1.89
CA ALA A 270 -6.60 -19.61 2.68
C ALA A 270 -6.33 -20.19 4.08
N THR A 271 -7.37 -20.66 4.77
CA THR A 271 -7.21 -21.26 6.10
C THR A 271 -6.47 -22.60 6.05
N ALA A 272 -6.69 -23.40 5.00
CA ALA A 272 -5.96 -24.65 4.78
C ALA A 272 -4.46 -24.40 4.56
N TRP A 273 -4.12 -23.35 3.80
CA TRP A 273 -2.73 -22.91 3.64
C TRP A 273 -2.08 -22.56 4.97
N VAL A 274 -2.72 -21.70 5.78
CA VAL A 274 -2.14 -21.27 7.08
C VAL A 274 -1.88 -22.48 7.98
N ARG A 275 -2.83 -23.42 8.06
CA ARG A 275 -2.65 -24.67 8.83
C ARG A 275 -1.47 -25.49 8.31
N ARG A 276 -1.41 -25.72 7.00
CA ARG A 276 -0.34 -26.48 6.36
C ARG A 276 1.03 -25.84 6.59
N MET A 277 1.13 -24.52 6.47
CA MET A 277 2.36 -23.76 6.75
C MET A 277 2.82 -23.96 8.21
N ARG A 278 1.90 -23.92 9.18
CA ARG A 278 2.24 -24.15 10.59
C ARG A 278 2.64 -25.59 10.89
N THR A 279 2.08 -26.59 10.21
CA THR A 279 2.35 -28.00 10.51
C THR A 279 3.52 -28.58 9.73
N GLU A 280 3.72 -28.15 8.47
CA GLU A 280 4.72 -28.69 7.55
C GLU A 280 5.85 -27.70 7.22
N GLY A 281 5.64 -26.40 7.46
CA GLY A 281 6.50 -25.34 6.95
C GLY A 281 7.93 -25.34 7.49
N ALA A 282 8.17 -25.95 8.65
CA ALA A 282 9.49 -26.11 9.23
C ALA A 282 10.45 -26.91 8.33
N GLU A 283 9.93 -27.85 7.54
CA GLU A 283 10.72 -28.69 6.61
C GLU A 283 10.88 -28.05 5.22
N TRP A 284 10.19 -26.93 4.97
CA TRP A 284 10.27 -26.25 3.68
C TRP A 284 11.52 -25.40 3.55
N ARG A 285 12.01 -25.25 2.31
CA ARG A 285 13.20 -24.48 1.98
C ARG A 285 12.86 -23.51 0.86
N VAL A 286 13.29 -22.25 1.00
CA VAL A 286 13.16 -21.22 -0.04
C VAL A 286 14.30 -21.27 -1.07
N LEU A 287 15.48 -21.73 -0.66
CA LEU A 287 16.71 -21.76 -1.45
C LEU A 287 17.38 -23.15 -1.39
N PRO A 288 18.16 -23.55 -2.43
CA PRO A 288 18.42 -22.83 -3.68
C PRO A 288 17.26 -22.90 -4.69
N ILE A 289 16.23 -23.70 -4.41
CA ILE A 289 14.97 -23.78 -5.14
C ILE A 289 13.86 -23.96 -4.10
N PRO A 290 12.72 -23.25 -4.21
CA PRO A 290 11.59 -23.46 -3.32
C PRO A 290 11.13 -24.92 -3.30
N SER A 291 11.02 -25.51 -2.11
CA SER A 291 10.57 -26.90 -1.93
C SER A 291 9.07 -27.08 -2.22
N VAL A 292 8.31 -25.99 -2.19
CA VAL A 292 6.88 -25.94 -2.52
C VAL A 292 6.59 -24.69 -3.38
N PRO A 293 5.62 -24.73 -4.31
CA PRO A 293 5.31 -23.61 -5.20
C PRO A 293 4.94 -22.29 -4.49
N GLU A 294 4.39 -22.36 -3.29
CA GLU A 294 3.93 -21.22 -2.51
C GLU A 294 5.09 -20.35 -1.98
N LEU A 295 6.31 -20.89 -1.93
CA LEU A 295 7.50 -20.17 -1.46
C LEU A 295 8.24 -19.40 -2.56
N TRP A 296 7.72 -19.34 -3.79
CA TRP A 296 8.28 -18.46 -4.82
C TRP A 296 7.94 -16.98 -4.52
N PRO A 297 8.94 -16.08 -4.45
CA PRO A 297 8.73 -14.71 -3.97
C PRO A 297 7.89 -13.89 -4.94
N ASN A 298 6.94 -13.09 -4.47
CA ASN A 298 6.18 -12.20 -5.34
C ASN A 298 6.68 -10.75 -5.22
N MET A 299 7.56 -10.31 -6.14
CA MET A 299 8.11 -8.95 -6.13
C MET A 299 7.12 -7.88 -6.65
N LYS A 300 5.87 -8.26 -6.92
CA LYS A 300 4.77 -7.34 -7.26
C LYS A 300 3.79 -7.11 -6.10
N ALA A 301 3.96 -7.81 -4.99
CA ALA A 301 3.16 -7.64 -3.78
C ALA A 301 3.91 -6.78 -2.75
N GLU A 302 3.16 -6.18 -1.82
CA GLU A 302 3.73 -5.47 -0.67
C GLU A 302 4.52 -6.43 0.23
N ASP A 303 5.69 -6.01 0.70
CA ASP A 303 6.66 -6.93 1.30
C ASP A 303 6.49 -7.15 2.81
N ALA A 304 5.51 -6.51 3.46
CA ALA A 304 5.11 -6.71 4.86
C ALA A 304 6.26 -6.72 5.89
N GLY A 305 7.32 -5.93 5.67
CA GLY A 305 8.50 -5.88 6.54
C GLY A 305 9.56 -6.95 6.24
N TRP A 306 9.49 -7.61 5.08
CA TRP A 306 10.46 -8.57 4.58
C TRP A 306 11.00 -8.19 3.20
N HIS A 307 11.05 -6.89 2.87
CA HIS A 307 11.50 -6.40 1.56
C HIS A 307 12.90 -6.92 1.22
N ASP A 308 13.85 -6.77 2.14
CA ASP A 308 15.25 -7.15 1.88
C ASP A 308 15.41 -8.67 1.76
N ALA A 309 14.70 -9.43 2.59
CA ALA A 309 14.68 -10.89 2.52
C ALA A 309 14.08 -11.38 1.20
N LYS A 310 12.91 -10.87 0.80
CA LYS A 310 12.27 -11.23 -0.48
C LYS A 310 13.14 -10.83 -1.67
N ALA A 311 13.70 -9.62 -1.66
CA ALA A 311 14.59 -9.15 -2.71
C ALA A 311 15.86 -10.00 -2.82
N ARG A 312 16.41 -10.47 -1.70
CA ARG A 312 17.52 -11.43 -1.68
C ARG A 312 17.12 -12.77 -2.30
N ILE A 313 16.01 -13.36 -1.83
CA ILE A 313 15.52 -14.65 -2.34
C ILE A 313 15.26 -14.57 -3.84
N ALA A 314 14.55 -13.53 -4.31
CA ALA A 314 14.25 -13.34 -5.72
C ALA A 314 15.52 -13.21 -6.58
N ARG A 315 16.55 -12.49 -6.11
CA ARG A 315 17.83 -12.38 -6.82
C ARG A 315 18.57 -13.72 -6.89
N GLU A 316 18.66 -14.46 -5.79
CA GLU A 316 19.33 -15.76 -5.75
C GLU A 316 18.62 -16.79 -6.65
N LEU A 317 17.29 -16.76 -6.67
CA LEU A 317 16.48 -17.62 -7.55
C LEU A 317 16.48 -17.17 -9.01
N ALA A 318 16.93 -15.95 -9.30
CA ALA A 318 16.63 -15.26 -10.56
C ALA A 318 15.13 -15.32 -10.89
N ASP A 319 14.28 -15.06 -9.88
CA ASP A 319 12.83 -15.16 -9.99
C ASP A 319 12.27 -14.21 -11.07
N LEU A 320 11.26 -14.70 -11.78
CA LEU A 320 10.65 -14.02 -12.92
C LEU A 320 9.93 -12.72 -12.52
N THR A 321 9.43 -12.60 -11.29
CA THR A 321 8.67 -11.42 -10.84
C THR A 321 9.55 -10.19 -10.60
N LEU A 322 10.89 -10.33 -10.65
CA LEU A 322 11.81 -9.19 -10.73
C LEU A 322 11.54 -8.38 -12.00
N LEU A 323 11.23 -9.05 -13.11
CA LEU A 323 11.08 -8.43 -14.43
C LEU A 323 9.89 -7.46 -14.49
N PRO A 324 9.97 -6.40 -15.31
CA PRO A 324 8.85 -5.50 -15.49
C PRO A 324 7.65 -6.26 -16.09
N ARG A 325 6.45 -5.98 -15.58
CA ARG A 325 5.16 -6.56 -16.04
C ARG A 325 5.00 -8.08 -15.90
N VAL A 326 5.99 -8.78 -15.33
CA VAL A 326 5.88 -10.21 -15.05
C VAL A 326 5.35 -10.39 -13.64
N GLY A 327 4.07 -10.73 -13.53
CA GLY A 327 3.42 -11.10 -12.28
C GLY A 327 3.47 -12.61 -12.04
N THR A 328 2.69 -13.04 -11.05
CA THR A 328 2.60 -14.46 -10.67
C THR A 328 1.95 -15.33 -11.76
N ASN A 329 1.07 -14.74 -12.58
CA ASN A 329 0.40 -15.45 -13.68
C ASN A 329 1.39 -15.78 -14.81
N GLU A 330 2.18 -14.78 -15.22
CA GLU A 330 3.22 -14.93 -16.23
C GLU A 330 4.30 -15.91 -15.73
N ARG A 331 4.70 -15.81 -14.46
CA ARG A 331 5.61 -16.77 -13.83
C ARG A 331 5.06 -18.20 -13.88
N ALA A 332 3.79 -18.41 -13.51
CA ALA A 332 3.18 -19.74 -13.52
C ALA A 332 3.19 -20.36 -14.92
N ARG A 333 2.93 -19.56 -15.97
CA ARG A 333 3.03 -20.00 -17.37
C ARG A 333 4.44 -20.42 -17.75
N ALA A 334 5.45 -19.64 -17.36
CA ALA A 334 6.85 -20.00 -17.60
C ALA A 334 7.26 -21.27 -16.86
N HIS A 335 6.87 -21.42 -15.59
CA HIS A 335 7.14 -22.61 -14.78
C HIS A 335 6.53 -23.87 -15.41
N PHE A 336 5.30 -23.77 -15.95
CA PHE A 336 4.66 -24.87 -16.67
C PHE A 336 5.46 -25.33 -17.90
N MET A 337 6.22 -24.42 -18.53
CA MET A 337 7.14 -24.73 -19.64
C MET A 337 8.55 -25.13 -19.18
N GLY A 338 8.76 -25.32 -17.87
CA GLY A 338 10.05 -25.67 -17.28
C GLY A 338 11.05 -24.51 -17.30
N ILE A 339 10.58 -23.26 -17.30
CA ILE A 339 11.39 -22.04 -17.23
C ILE A 339 11.14 -21.40 -15.86
N THR A 340 12.10 -21.46 -14.96
CA THR A 340 11.96 -20.97 -13.57
C THR A 340 12.83 -19.75 -13.26
N ARG A 341 13.65 -19.32 -14.21
CA ARG A 341 14.63 -18.25 -14.03
C ARG A 341 14.54 -17.21 -15.14
N TRP A 342 14.77 -15.94 -14.83
CA TRP A 342 14.72 -14.87 -15.82
C TRP A 342 15.88 -14.96 -16.83
N ASP A 343 16.99 -15.56 -16.42
CA ASP A 343 18.19 -15.74 -17.24
C ASP A 343 18.11 -16.94 -18.20
N ASP A 344 17.01 -17.70 -18.21
CA ASP A 344 16.78 -18.78 -19.18
C ASP A 344 16.67 -18.21 -20.61
N PRO A 345 17.46 -18.70 -21.58
CA PRO A 345 17.48 -18.16 -22.95
C PRO A 345 16.17 -18.36 -23.71
N ARG A 346 15.28 -19.24 -23.25
CA ARG A 346 13.96 -19.49 -23.86
C ARG A 346 12.92 -18.45 -23.45
N LEU A 347 13.16 -17.69 -22.38
CA LEU A 347 12.21 -16.70 -21.88
C LEU A 347 12.24 -15.43 -22.76
N SER A 348 11.06 -15.02 -23.21
CA SER A 348 10.80 -13.78 -23.94
C SER A 348 9.39 -13.27 -23.61
N ALA A 349 9.12 -12.01 -23.92
CA ALA A 349 7.78 -11.43 -23.77
C ALA A 349 6.73 -12.22 -24.57
N ALA A 350 7.07 -12.64 -25.79
CA ALA A 350 6.20 -13.48 -26.63
C ALA A 350 5.90 -14.84 -25.99
N MET A 351 6.89 -15.49 -25.36
CA MET A 351 6.69 -16.75 -24.64
C MET A 351 5.72 -16.57 -23.46
N LEU A 352 5.82 -15.45 -22.74
CA LEU A 352 4.87 -15.05 -21.70
C LEU A 352 3.50 -14.61 -22.25
N GLY A 353 3.31 -14.58 -23.58
CA GLY A 353 2.09 -14.12 -24.25
C GLY A 353 1.81 -12.63 -24.09
N LEU A 354 2.85 -11.84 -23.90
CA LEU A 354 2.79 -10.38 -23.92
C LEU A 354 3.00 -9.92 -25.37
N ASN A 355 2.01 -9.22 -25.94
CA ASN A 355 1.97 -8.94 -27.38
C ASN A 355 1.82 -7.44 -27.71
N ASP A 356 2.03 -6.55 -26.75
CA ASP A 356 1.86 -5.10 -26.93
C ASP A 356 3.19 -4.38 -27.19
N LYS A 357 3.13 -3.05 -27.39
CA LYS A 357 4.34 -2.23 -27.60
C LYS A 357 5.33 -2.31 -26.43
N GLU A 358 4.87 -2.70 -25.25
CA GLU A 358 5.67 -2.81 -24.04
C GLU A 358 6.40 -4.17 -23.93
N SER A 359 6.07 -5.16 -24.77
CA SER A 359 6.83 -6.41 -24.88
C SER A 359 8.29 -6.17 -25.28
N ALA A 360 8.54 -5.20 -26.16
CA ALA A 360 9.89 -4.83 -26.58
C ALA A 360 10.74 -4.29 -25.41
N LEU A 361 10.10 -3.66 -24.43
CA LEU A 361 10.76 -3.16 -23.22
C LEU A 361 11.25 -4.33 -22.34
N LEU A 362 10.39 -5.34 -22.16
CA LEU A 362 10.76 -6.54 -21.40
C LEU A 362 11.90 -7.30 -22.08
N ASP A 363 11.80 -7.53 -23.40
CA ASP A 363 12.85 -8.24 -24.14
C ASP A 363 14.18 -7.46 -24.07
N ALA A 364 14.16 -6.13 -24.18
CA ALA A 364 15.36 -5.32 -24.00
C ALA A 364 15.98 -5.47 -22.59
N VAL A 365 15.15 -5.50 -21.54
CA VAL A 365 15.60 -5.76 -20.15
C VAL A 365 16.22 -7.14 -20.03
N LEU A 366 15.62 -8.16 -20.64
CA LEU A 366 16.18 -9.51 -20.66
C LEU A 366 17.54 -9.54 -21.36
N ASP A 367 17.64 -8.94 -22.55
CA ASP A 367 18.84 -8.97 -23.37
C ASP A 367 20.03 -8.30 -22.67
N VAL A 368 19.85 -7.10 -22.10
CA VAL A 368 20.94 -6.36 -21.43
C VAL A 368 21.45 -7.05 -20.16
N ASN A 369 20.59 -7.82 -19.50
CA ASN A 369 20.92 -8.55 -18.28
C ASN A 369 21.50 -9.95 -18.54
N ARG A 370 21.25 -10.55 -19.70
CA ARG A 370 21.76 -11.88 -20.08
C ARG A 370 23.11 -11.82 -20.77
N ASP A 371 23.24 -10.92 -21.74
CA ASP A 371 24.46 -10.89 -22.53
C ASP A 371 25.53 -10.02 -21.84
N GLY A 372 26.76 -10.49 -21.82
CA GLY A 372 27.90 -9.76 -21.24
C GLY A 372 28.32 -8.52 -22.06
N GLY A 373 27.48 -8.01 -22.97
CA GLY A 373 27.77 -6.90 -23.88
C GLY A 373 27.82 -5.52 -23.20
N THR A 374 27.43 -4.46 -23.93
CA THR A 374 27.39 -3.10 -23.37
C THR A 374 26.32 -3.00 -22.28
N PRO A 375 26.63 -2.39 -21.11
CA PRO A 375 25.73 -2.36 -19.96
C PRO A 375 24.55 -1.40 -20.14
N LEU A 376 24.55 -0.52 -21.15
CA LEU A 376 23.44 0.37 -21.49
C LEU A 376 23.08 0.19 -22.97
N ARG A 377 21.78 0.08 -23.24
CA ARG A 377 21.24 -0.09 -24.59
C ARG A 377 20.01 0.79 -24.81
N PRO A 378 19.70 1.15 -26.07
CA PRO A 378 20.50 0.89 -27.28
C PRO A 378 21.79 1.72 -27.32
N GLN A 379 22.81 1.25 -28.05
CA GLN A 379 24.09 1.98 -28.18
C GLN A 379 23.96 3.30 -28.94
N ARG A 380 22.95 3.43 -29.81
CA ARG A 380 22.65 4.68 -30.53
C ARG A 380 21.23 5.08 -30.22
N LEU A 381 21.07 6.30 -29.73
CA LEU A 381 19.77 6.90 -29.49
C LEU A 381 19.38 7.75 -30.70
N ARG A 382 18.09 7.77 -31.02
CA ARG A 382 17.51 8.69 -32.01
C ARG A 382 17.63 10.11 -31.47
N ASP A 383 17.91 11.03 -32.39
CA ASP A 383 17.95 12.46 -32.10
C ASP A 383 16.61 12.94 -31.53
N GLY A 384 16.69 13.93 -30.64
CA GLY A 384 15.55 14.61 -30.06
C GLY A 384 15.98 15.83 -29.27
N ASP A 385 15.02 16.65 -28.86
CA ASP A 385 15.27 17.95 -28.21
C ASP A 385 16.09 17.83 -26.93
N TRP A 386 16.10 16.66 -26.28
CA TRP A 386 16.90 16.37 -25.09
C TRP A 386 18.40 16.41 -25.32
N ARG A 387 18.88 16.21 -26.56
CA ARG A 387 20.33 16.20 -26.88
C ARG A 387 20.96 17.57 -26.68
N THR A 388 20.25 18.62 -27.10
CA THR A 388 20.70 19.99 -26.91
C THR A 388 20.27 20.47 -25.53
N ARG A 389 21.23 20.95 -24.75
CA ARG A 389 20.95 21.56 -23.45
C ARG A 389 20.22 22.89 -23.67
N ALA A 390 19.12 23.09 -22.94
CA ALA A 390 18.38 24.35 -22.96
C ALA A 390 19.22 25.48 -22.29
N PRO A 391 19.00 26.76 -22.65
CA PRO A 391 19.72 27.89 -22.03
C PRO A 391 19.59 27.94 -20.50
N VAL A 392 18.42 27.49 -20.00
CA VAL A 392 18.20 27.16 -18.60
C VAL A 392 17.64 25.76 -18.52
N GLU A 393 18.38 24.86 -17.88
CA GLU A 393 17.97 23.49 -17.62
C GLU A 393 18.10 23.22 -16.13
N ALA A 394 16.96 22.94 -15.50
CA ALA A 394 16.86 22.64 -14.08
C ALA A 394 16.27 21.23 -13.88
N TYR A 395 16.81 20.51 -12.92
CA TYR A 395 16.37 19.18 -12.52
C TYR A 395 15.61 19.31 -11.22
N VAL A 396 14.33 18.96 -11.26
CA VAL A 396 13.37 19.29 -10.20
C VAL A 396 12.77 18.02 -9.64
N ASP A 397 12.74 17.95 -8.32
CA ASP A 397 12.09 16.88 -7.57
C ASP A 397 11.23 17.46 -6.43
N PHE A 398 10.11 16.81 -6.13
CA PHE A 398 9.07 17.28 -5.22
C PHE A 398 8.79 16.19 -4.20
N GLU A 399 8.80 16.58 -2.93
CA GLU A 399 8.23 15.78 -1.87
C GLU A 399 6.84 16.32 -1.53
N PHE A 400 5.85 15.43 -1.50
CA PHE A 400 4.45 15.81 -1.28
C PHE A 400 3.76 14.88 -0.28
N LEU A 401 2.80 15.45 0.45
CA LEU A 401 1.94 14.72 1.38
C LEU A 401 0.59 14.45 0.74
N GLN A 402 0.01 13.33 1.14
CA GLN A 402 -1.42 13.05 0.98
C GLN A 402 -2.18 13.47 2.24
N ASP A 403 -3.51 13.45 2.19
CA ASP A 403 -4.39 13.81 3.31
C ASP A 403 -4.56 12.66 4.34
N LEU A 404 -3.47 11.94 4.65
CA LEU A 404 -3.46 10.77 5.53
C LEU A 404 -3.07 11.10 6.99
N ALA A 405 -2.51 12.28 7.25
CA ALA A 405 -2.28 12.77 8.61
C ALA A 405 -3.49 13.55 9.12
N ASP A 406 -4.46 12.85 9.68
CA ASP A 406 -5.69 13.42 10.20
C ASP A 406 -5.57 13.71 11.72
N ASP A 407 -6.13 14.83 12.17
CA ASP A 407 -6.25 15.15 13.60
C ASP A 407 -7.58 14.70 14.21
N PHE A 408 -8.55 14.36 13.36
CA PHE A 408 -9.91 13.93 13.65
C PHE A 408 -10.75 14.95 14.42
N LEU A 409 -10.34 16.23 14.48
CA LEU A 409 -11.13 17.29 15.12
C LEU A 409 -12.42 17.59 14.36
N GLY A 410 -12.44 17.35 13.05
CA GLY A 410 -13.59 17.54 12.15
C GLY A 410 -14.47 16.30 11.94
N PHE A 411 -14.22 15.20 12.66
CA PHE A 411 -14.98 13.95 12.51
C PHE A 411 -16.50 14.20 12.65
N PRO A 412 -17.38 13.61 11.81
CA PRO A 412 -17.15 12.51 10.87
C PRO A 412 -16.65 12.91 9.48
N ARG A 413 -16.35 14.19 9.24
CA ARG A 413 -15.70 14.60 7.99
C ARG A 413 -14.21 14.27 8.05
N LYS A 414 -13.65 13.72 6.97
CA LYS A 414 -12.21 13.45 6.88
C LYS A 414 -11.41 14.75 6.99
N GLY A 415 -10.31 14.70 7.72
CA GLY A 415 -9.29 15.75 7.74
C GLY A 415 -8.06 15.36 6.94
N GLY A 416 -6.92 15.91 7.36
CA GLY A 416 -5.64 15.80 6.66
C GLY A 416 -5.48 16.82 5.54
N GLN A 417 -4.23 17.13 5.20
CA GLN A 417 -3.87 18.13 4.21
C GLN A 417 -2.87 17.55 3.21
N ALA A 418 -3.25 17.53 1.93
CA ALA A 418 -2.32 17.25 0.83
C ALA A 418 -1.63 18.55 0.39
N LEU A 419 -0.30 18.52 0.25
CA LEU A 419 0.51 19.66 -0.17
C LEU A 419 1.90 19.19 -0.64
N ILE A 420 2.61 20.04 -1.37
CA ILE A 420 4.06 19.91 -1.60
C ILE A 420 4.76 20.52 -0.38
N PHE A 421 5.62 19.77 0.29
CA PHE A 421 6.33 20.23 1.48
C PHE A 421 7.83 20.48 1.24
N GLN A 422 8.36 19.97 0.13
CA GLN A 422 9.75 20.23 -0.26
C GLN A 422 9.91 20.22 -1.78
N ILE A 423 10.77 21.10 -2.28
CA ILE A 423 11.17 21.20 -3.68
C ILE A 423 12.69 21.22 -3.76
N GLY A 424 13.25 20.25 -4.47
CA GLY A 424 14.64 20.22 -4.90
C GLY A 424 14.77 20.83 -6.29
N CYS A 425 15.77 21.69 -6.48
CA CYS A 425 16.06 22.29 -7.77
C CYS A 425 17.57 22.34 -8.00
N GLY A 426 18.05 21.47 -8.89
CA GLY A 426 19.44 21.40 -9.30
C GLY A 426 19.68 21.97 -10.70
N THR A 427 20.86 22.55 -10.94
CA THR A 427 21.28 22.99 -12.28
C THR A 427 22.79 22.98 -12.40
N TYR A 428 23.30 22.86 -13.62
CA TYR A 428 24.72 23.03 -13.90
C TYR A 428 25.01 24.46 -14.34
N ARG A 429 25.92 25.13 -13.63
CA ARG A 429 26.43 26.46 -13.99
C ARG A 429 27.94 26.43 -14.05
N GLU A 430 28.51 26.90 -15.16
CA GLU A 430 29.96 26.93 -15.38
C GLU A 430 30.62 25.55 -15.18
N GLY A 431 29.91 24.48 -15.52
CA GLY A 431 30.37 23.10 -15.34
C GLY A 431 30.27 22.56 -13.91
N ALA A 432 29.78 23.34 -12.94
CA ALA A 432 29.59 22.93 -11.56
C ALA A 432 28.11 22.68 -11.23
N TRP A 433 27.85 21.63 -10.45
CA TRP A 433 26.52 21.36 -9.89
C TRP A 433 26.16 22.41 -8.85
N ARG A 434 24.96 22.99 -8.98
CA ARG A 434 24.37 23.92 -8.02
C ARG A 434 23.00 23.39 -7.66
N PHE A 435 22.78 23.18 -6.36
CA PHE A 435 21.51 22.72 -5.83
C PHE A 435 20.93 23.77 -4.89
N ARG A 436 19.62 23.97 -4.96
CA ARG A 436 18.86 24.72 -3.97
C ARG A 436 17.63 23.92 -3.60
N GLN A 437 17.39 23.89 -2.30
CA GLN A 437 16.21 23.29 -1.70
C GLN A 437 15.28 24.37 -1.15
N PHE A 438 14.00 24.07 -1.22
CA PHE A 438 12.92 24.85 -0.63
C PHE A 438 12.11 23.88 0.22
N THR A 439 11.95 24.17 1.50
CA THR A 439 11.18 23.35 2.44
C THR A 439 10.22 24.28 3.15
N VAL A 440 8.97 23.84 3.34
CA VAL A 440 7.98 24.61 4.08
C VAL A 440 8.40 24.80 5.54
N ASP A 441 8.01 25.93 6.16
CA ASP A 441 8.27 26.18 7.59
C ASP A 441 7.39 25.29 8.48
N ASP A 442 6.17 24.99 8.03
CA ASP A 442 5.23 24.05 8.63
C ASP A 442 4.33 23.41 7.56
N LEU A 443 3.55 22.40 7.95
CA LEU A 443 2.64 21.68 7.03
C LEU A 443 1.31 22.42 6.82
N SER A 444 1.37 23.68 6.40
CA SER A 444 0.20 24.50 6.05
C SER A 444 0.18 24.89 4.57
N LEU A 445 -1.00 25.28 4.10
CA LEU A 445 -1.21 25.81 2.76
C LEU A 445 -0.46 27.13 2.55
N ASP A 446 -0.43 28.01 3.55
CA ASP A 446 0.29 29.28 3.44
C ASP A 446 1.80 29.06 3.26
N ALA A 447 2.38 28.10 4.01
CA ALA A 447 3.78 27.73 3.88
C ALA A 447 4.09 27.05 2.53
N GLU A 448 3.21 26.17 2.03
CA GLU A 448 3.31 25.63 0.66
C GLU A 448 3.36 26.76 -0.38
N ALA A 449 2.46 27.73 -0.27
CA ALA A 449 2.38 28.83 -1.22
C ALA A 449 3.64 29.71 -1.21
N GLN A 450 4.15 30.03 -0.02
CA GLN A 450 5.38 30.81 0.14
C GLN A 450 6.59 30.06 -0.45
N MET A 451 6.71 28.76 -0.16
CA MET A 451 7.78 27.92 -0.71
C MET A 451 7.75 27.87 -2.24
N ILE A 452 6.57 27.73 -2.85
CA ILE A 452 6.42 27.74 -4.31
C ILE A 452 6.77 29.12 -4.89
N ASP A 453 6.37 30.21 -4.26
CA ASP A 453 6.75 31.56 -4.69
C ASP A 453 8.27 31.76 -4.68
N ASP A 454 8.94 31.30 -3.62
CA ASP A 454 10.40 31.38 -3.49
C ASP A 454 11.12 30.54 -4.54
N TRP A 455 10.59 29.34 -4.83
CA TRP A 455 11.10 28.48 -5.89
C TRP A 455 10.90 29.10 -7.28
N LEU A 456 9.73 29.65 -7.58
CA LEU A 456 9.47 30.35 -8.84
C LEU A 456 10.35 31.60 -9.00
N ALA A 457 10.57 32.35 -7.92
CA ALA A 457 11.52 33.47 -7.91
C ALA A 457 12.95 33.01 -8.20
N HIS A 458 13.36 31.86 -7.66
CA HIS A 458 14.64 31.24 -8.00
C HIS A 458 14.72 30.87 -9.48
N LEU A 459 13.72 30.18 -10.05
CA LEU A 459 13.70 29.86 -11.48
C LEU A 459 13.77 31.11 -12.36
N ARG A 460 13.03 32.18 -12.01
CA ARG A 460 13.11 33.47 -12.70
C ARG A 460 14.50 34.08 -12.62
N SER A 461 15.18 33.96 -11.47
CA SER A 461 16.58 34.41 -11.33
C SER A 461 17.54 33.59 -12.20
N LEU A 462 17.28 32.29 -12.38
CA LEU A 462 18.06 31.45 -13.29
C LEU A 462 17.89 31.91 -14.74
N CYS A 463 16.65 32.15 -15.14
CA CYS A 463 16.24 32.66 -16.45
C CYS A 463 16.84 34.04 -16.76
N ALA A 464 16.76 34.97 -15.81
CA ALA A 464 17.33 36.31 -15.94
C ALA A 464 18.85 36.29 -16.15
N ALA A 465 19.57 35.43 -15.41
CA ALA A 465 21.03 35.29 -15.55
C ALA A 465 21.46 34.74 -16.92
N SER A 466 20.58 33.99 -17.60
CA SER A 466 20.80 33.45 -18.95
C SER A 466 20.07 34.23 -20.05
N ALA A 467 19.49 35.39 -19.74
CA ALA A 467 18.65 36.18 -20.66
C ALA A 467 17.57 35.33 -21.40
N THR A 468 16.99 34.37 -20.68
CA THR A 468 16.01 33.38 -21.19
C THR A 468 14.65 33.65 -20.57
N ALA A 469 13.55 33.43 -21.30
CA ALA A 469 12.21 33.50 -20.71
C ALA A 469 11.89 32.21 -19.91
N LEU A 470 11.08 32.30 -18.85
CA LEU A 470 10.73 31.11 -18.06
C LEU A 470 10.07 30.01 -18.90
N GLY A 471 9.28 30.36 -19.91
CA GLY A 471 8.66 29.39 -20.84
C GLY A 471 9.63 28.71 -21.81
N GLU A 472 10.86 29.21 -21.92
CA GLU A 472 11.95 28.64 -22.75
C GLU A 472 12.94 27.83 -21.91
N ALA A 473 12.79 27.82 -20.58
CA ALA A 473 13.55 26.94 -19.71
C ALA A 473 13.09 25.48 -19.91
N ARG A 474 13.90 24.53 -19.42
CA ARG A 474 13.54 23.11 -19.35
C ARG A 474 13.57 22.66 -17.89
N LEU A 475 12.43 22.26 -17.36
CA LEU A 475 12.31 21.67 -16.02
C LEU A 475 12.24 20.15 -16.14
N VAL A 476 13.40 19.51 -16.02
CA VAL A 476 13.55 18.06 -16.13
C VAL A 476 13.07 17.40 -14.83
N HIS A 477 12.19 16.41 -14.94
CA HIS A 477 11.74 15.59 -13.83
C HIS A 477 11.67 14.11 -14.23
N TRP A 478 11.45 13.22 -13.26
CA TRP A 478 11.30 11.79 -13.49
C TRP A 478 9.95 11.31 -12.94
N SER A 479 8.93 11.16 -13.79
CA SER A 479 7.62 10.68 -13.35
C SER A 479 7.35 9.26 -13.84
N PRO A 480 6.92 8.31 -12.99
CA PRO A 480 6.37 7.04 -13.46
C PRO A 480 5.12 7.27 -14.34
N ALA A 481 4.78 6.27 -15.15
CA ALA A 481 3.75 6.36 -16.17
C ALA A 481 2.31 6.55 -15.64
N GLU A 482 2.02 6.24 -14.36
CA GLU A 482 0.67 6.29 -13.78
C GLU A 482 0.48 7.33 -12.66
N GLN A 483 -0.78 7.80 -12.57
CA GLN A 483 -1.51 8.73 -11.69
C GLN A 483 -0.82 9.86 -10.87
N SER A 484 0.44 9.77 -10.46
CA SER A 484 1.16 10.83 -9.74
C SER A 484 2.15 11.56 -10.65
N ASN A 485 1.65 12.24 -11.70
CA ASN A 485 2.52 13.07 -12.53
C ASN A 485 3.03 14.25 -11.70
N PHE A 486 4.32 14.59 -11.76
CA PHE A 486 4.87 15.81 -11.12
C PHE A 486 4.10 17.07 -11.55
N GLU A 487 3.71 17.12 -12.82
CA GLU A 487 2.83 18.14 -13.38
C GLU A 487 1.51 18.22 -12.61
N LYS A 488 0.91 17.08 -12.26
CA LYS A 488 -0.32 17.03 -11.46
C LYS A 488 -0.09 17.52 -10.03
N ALA A 489 1.08 17.29 -9.43
CA ALA A 489 1.34 17.80 -8.08
C ALA A 489 1.33 19.34 -8.06
N TYR A 490 2.01 19.97 -9.03
CA TYR A 490 2.00 21.43 -9.21
C TYR A 490 0.64 21.97 -9.66
N ASP A 491 -0.05 21.31 -10.60
CA ASP A 491 -1.40 21.72 -11.01
C ASP A 491 -2.41 21.58 -9.88
N ASN A 492 -2.30 20.53 -9.06
CA ASN A 492 -3.11 20.41 -7.84
C ASN A 492 -2.79 21.53 -6.85
N ALA A 493 -1.52 21.95 -6.73
CA ALA A 493 -1.16 23.12 -5.92
C ALA A 493 -1.81 24.40 -6.49
N ARG A 494 -1.77 24.62 -7.81
CA ARG A 494 -2.45 25.75 -8.47
C ARG A 494 -3.96 25.76 -8.21
N VAL A 495 -4.60 24.59 -8.20
CA VAL A 495 -6.03 24.46 -7.85
C VAL A 495 -6.28 24.75 -6.37
N ARG A 496 -5.36 24.35 -5.46
CA ARG A 496 -5.44 24.67 -4.02
C ARG A 496 -5.22 26.17 -3.74
N HIS A 497 -4.45 26.85 -4.59
CA HIS A 497 -4.02 28.25 -4.42
C HIS A 497 -4.50 29.14 -5.58
N PRO A 498 -5.82 29.34 -5.74
CA PRO A 498 -6.36 30.10 -6.88
C PRO A 498 -5.89 31.56 -6.93
N ASP A 499 -5.49 32.14 -5.78
CA ASP A 499 -5.09 33.55 -5.68
C ASP A 499 -3.62 33.82 -6.07
N ARG A 500 -2.79 32.79 -6.24
CA ARG A 500 -1.33 32.96 -6.46
C ARG A 500 -0.92 33.16 -7.93
N GLU A 501 -1.85 33.05 -8.88
CA GLU A 501 -1.65 33.25 -10.33
C GLU A 501 -0.39 32.57 -10.91
N TRP A 502 -0.01 31.39 -10.40
CA TRP A 502 1.21 30.71 -10.84
C TRP A 502 1.14 30.26 -12.31
N PRO A 503 2.20 30.49 -13.11
CA PRO A 503 2.19 30.18 -14.53
C PRO A 503 2.28 28.66 -14.77
N PRO A 504 1.82 28.18 -15.94
CA PRO A 504 2.24 26.86 -16.40
C PRO A 504 3.76 26.83 -16.57
N LEU A 505 4.37 25.66 -16.32
CA LEU A 505 5.82 25.48 -16.36
C LEU A 505 6.23 24.54 -17.50
N PRO A 506 7.41 24.73 -18.11
CA PRO A 506 7.89 23.91 -19.23
C PRO A 506 8.51 22.60 -18.72
N TRP A 507 7.66 21.69 -18.25
CA TRP A 507 8.06 20.38 -17.76
C TRP A 507 8.64 19.50 -18.88
N TYR A 508 9.65 18.71 -18.53
CA TYR A 508 10.27 17.71 -19.40
C TYR A 508 10.43 16.40 -18.65
N ASP A 509 9.55 15.44 -18.93
CA ASP A 509 9.59 14.10 -18.34
C ASP A 509 10.74 13.28 -18.96
N LEU A 510 11.84 13.11 -18.22
CA LEU A 510 13.01 12.36 -18.66
C LEU A 510 12.71 10.87 -18.86
N LEU A 511 11.83 10.30 -18.02
CA LEU A 511 11.46 8.90 -18.12
C LEU A 511 10.69 8.65 -19.41
N LYS A 512 9.61 9.39 -19.66
CA LYS A 512 8.79 9.20 -20.87
C LYS A 512 9.47 9.72 -22.12
N GLY A 513 10.05 10.92 -22.05
CA GLY A 513 10.59 11.64 -23.20
C GLY A 513 11.88 11.05 -23.75
N VAL A 514 12.63 10.29 -22.94
CA VAL A 514 13.93 9.74 -23.34
C VAL A 514 13.99 8.23 -23.08
N VAL A 515 13.86 7.82 -21.82
CA VAL A 515 14.13 6.43 -21.40
C VAL A 515 13.13 5.44 -22.01
N GLN A 516 11.82 5.69 -21.89
CA GLN A 516 10.78 4.80 -22.41
C GLN A 516 10.50 5.00 -23.89
N ALA A 517 10.75 6.21 -24.43
CA ALA A 517 10.61 6.48 -25.86
C ALA A 517 11.52 5.60 -26.73
N GLN A 518 12.68 5.19 -26.18
CA GLN A 518 13.71 4.45 -26.89
C GLN A 518 14.30 3.31 -26.03
N PRO A 519 13.44 2.43 -25.50
CA PRO A 519 13.65 1.55 -24.34
C PRO A 519 15.10 1.49 -23.82
N ILE A 520 15.49 2.55 -23.10
CA ILE A 520 16.84 2.65 -22.53
C ILE A 520 16.89 1.73 -21.33
N VAL A 521 17.68 0.67 -21.45
CA VAL A 521 17.80 -0.39 -20.45
C VAL A 521 19.25 -0.48 -19.97
N VAL A 522 19.42 -0.78 -18.70
CA VAL A 522 20.73 -0.84 -18.02
C VAL A 522 20.88 -2.20 -17.34
N ARG A 523 22.04 -2.84 -17.53
CA ARG A 523 22.37 -4.11 -16.86
C ARG A 523 22.28 -3.94 -15.35
N GLY A 524 21.55 -4.82 -14.69
CA GLY A 524 21.25 -4.80 -13.27
C GLY A 524 19.94 -4.08 -12.91
N ALA A 525 19.33 -3.34 -13.84
CA ALA A 525 18.01 -2.74 -13.64
C ALA A 525 16.91 -3.67 -14.15
N PHE A 526 15.93 -3.95 -13.29
CA PHE A 526 14.72 -4.73 -13.59
C PHE A 526 13.44 -3.90 -13.50
N SER A 527 13.57 -2.58 -13.32
CA SER A 527 12.47 -1.62 -13.32
C SER A 527 12.96 -0.26 -13.81
N PHE A 528 12.02 0.63 -14.15
CA PHE A 528 12.30 1.96 -14.67
C PHE A 528 12.12 3.07 -13.62
N SER A 529 12.19 2.73 -12.33
CA SER A 529 12.30 3.76 -11.29
C SER A 529 13.65 4.45 -11.37
N LEU A 530 13.72 5.73 -10.99
CA LEU A 530 14.95 6.51 -10.99
C LEU A 530 16.06 5.79 -10.22
N LYS A 531 15.75 5.34 -9.01
CA LYS A 531 16.64 4.58 -8.12
C LYS A 531 17.18 3.29 -8.77
N SER A 532 16.33 2.54 -9.49
CA SER A 532 16.73 1.30 -10.16
C SER A 532 17.71 1.56 -11.31
N ILE A 533 17.36 2.49 -12.20
CA ILE A 533 18.19 2.84 -13.35
C ILE A 533 19.52 3.44 -12.90
N ALA A 534 19.49 4.41 -11.98
CA ALA A 534 20.68 5.10 -11.53
C ALA A 534 21.63 4.18 -10.74
N ARG A 535 21.11 3.31 -9.85
CA ARG A 535 21.95 2.30 -9.17
C ARG A 535 22.62 1.37 -10.17
N ALA A 536 21.89 0.91 -11.19
CA ALA A 536 22.47 0.09 -12.25
C ALA A 536 23.54 0.87 -13.05
N MET A 537 23.30 2.13 -13.39
CA MET A 537 24.28 2.97 -14.09
C MET A 537 25.54 3.20 -13.24
N ARG A 538 25.39 3.49 -11.95
CA ARG A 538 26.51 3.63 -10.99
C ARG A 538 27.30 2.33 -10.86
N ALA A 539 26.63 1.19 -10.71
CA ALA A 539 27.27 -0.13 -10.60
C ALA A 539 28.08 -0.51 -11.85
N ASN A 540 27.70 0.00 -13.03
CA ASN A 540 28.43 -0.17 -14.28
C ASN A 540 29.40 0.99 -14.60
N GLY A 541 29.62 1.93 -13.67
CA GLY A 541 30.56 3.04 -13.83
C GLY A 541 30.13 4.15 -14.80
N LEU A 542 28.83 4.22 -15.13
CA LEU A 542 28.29 5.18 -16.11
C LEU A 542 27.98 6.55 -15.50
N ILE A 543 27.60 6.57 -14.21
CA ILE A 543 27.36 7.78 -13.41
C ILE A 543 28.08 7.68 -12.07
N ALA A 544 28.20 8.80 -11.37
CA ALA A 544 29.05 8.92 -10.20
C ALA A 544 28.28 9.03 -8.89
N THR A 545 27.01 9.43 -8.87
CA THR A 545 26.22 9.63 -7.64
C THR A 545 25.59 8.34 -7.10
N ASP A 546 25.49 8.23 -5.77
CA ASP A 546 24.87 7.10 -5.04
C ASP A 546 24.05 7.67 -3.88
N TRP A 547 22.99 6.96 -3.54
CA TRP A 547 22.10 7.29 -2.43
C TRP A 547 22.72 6.97 -1.07
N GLY A 548 23.78 6.15 -1.02
CA GLY A 548 24.39 5.72 0.23
C GLY A 548 23.43 4.89 1.10
N GLU A 549 23.67 4.87 2.41
CA GLU A 549 22.80 4.24 3.43
C GLU A 549 21.66 5.18 3.88
N GLY A 550 21.13 6.01 2.98
CA GLY A 550 20.08 6.97 3.31
C GLY A 550 18.78 6.28 3.75
N LEU A 551 18.12 6.88 4.75
CA LEU A 551 16.94 6.32 5.42
C LEU A 551 15.61 6.61 4.69
N ALA A 552 15.59 7.70 3.91
CA ALA A 552 14.41 8.12 3.19
C ALA A 552 14.33 7.44 1.81
N ASP A 553 13.14 6.96 1.48
CA ASP A 553 12.65 6.86 0.10
C ASP A 553 11.38 7.71 0.00
N GLY A 554 10.76 7.83 -1.18
CA GLY A 554 9.58 8.71 -1.33
C GLY A 554 8.43 8.38 -0.36
N ALA A 555 8.23 7.12 0.01
CA ALA A 555 7.22 6.73 1.00
C ALA A 555 7.67 7.08 2.44
N GLY A 556 8.94 6.82 2.76
CA GLY A 556 9.54 7.19 4.03
C GLY A 556 9.61 8.69 4.26
N ALA A 557 9.84 9.49 3.22
CA ALA A 557 9.88 10.95 3.27
C ALA A 557 8.55 11.54 3.78
N MET A 558 7.41 10.95 3.38
CA MET A 558 6.09 11.35 3.90
C MET A 558 5.97 11.11 5.41
N ALA A 559 6.35 9.92 5.88
CA ALA A 559 6.34 9.58 7.30
C ALA A 559 7.30 10.47 8.10
N GLY A 560 8.50 10.69 7.56
CA GLY A 560 9.51 11.58 8.11
C GLY A 560 8.99 13.00 8.27
N ALA A 561 8.32 13.56 7.26
CA ALA A 561 7.76 14.91 7.32
C ALA A 561 6.63 15.06 8.36
N TRP A 562 5.74 14.07 8.50
CA TRP A 562 4.71 14.11 9.55
C TRP A 562 5.29 14.02 10.96
N ASN A 563 6.28 13.14 11.18
CA ASN A 563 6.97 13.04 12.45
C ASN A 563 7.78 14.31 12.76
N ALA A 564 8.46 14.87 11.75
CA ALA A 564 9.16 16.14 11.85
C ALA A 564 8.22 17.29 12.24
N ALA A 565 6.99 17.34 11.71
CA ALA A 565 6.04 18.39 12.06
C ALA A 565 5.63 18.35 13.54
N VAL A 566 5.46 17.15 14.10
CA VAL A 566 5.21 16.97 15.53
C VAL A 566 6.42 17.43 16.34
N GLU A 567 7.64 17.07 15.92
CA GLU A 567 8.88 17.45 16.59
C GLU A 567 9.13 18.96 16.54
N ALA A 568 8.99 19.57 15.36
CA ALA A 568 9.16 20.99 15.10
C ALA A 568 8.25 21.82 15.99
N LYS A 569 6.96 21.46 16.06
CA LYS A 569 5.98 22.10 16.94
C LYS A 569 6.36 21.98 18.42
N ARG A 570 6.84 20.82 18.85
CA ARG A 570 7.30 20.60 20.23
C ARG A 570 8.53 21.45 20.58
N ARG A 571 9.44 21.65 19.62
CA ARG A 571 10.69 22.40 19.79
C ARG A 571 10.56 23.89 19.51
N GLY A 572 9.49 24.33 18.85
CA GLY A 572 9.31 25.72 18.40
C GLY A 572 10.29 26.12 17.31
N VAL A 573 10.62 25.21 16.40
CA VAL A 573 11.54 25.43 15.26
C VAL A 573 10.81 25.22 13.93
N ALA A 574 11.40 25.69 12.82
CA ALA A 574 10.87 25.42 11.49
C ALA A 574 11.02 23.92 11.13
N LEU A 575 10.14 23.41 10.25
CA LEU A 575 10.14 22.02 9.84
C LEU A 575 11.50 21.59 9.25
N GLY A 576 12.09 22.44 8.41
CA GLY A 576 13.41 22.23 7.80
C GLY A 576 14.59 22.16 8.79
N ASP A 577 14.41 22.61 10.03
CA ASP A 577 15.45 22.57 11.07
C ASP A 577 15.49 21.23 11.84
N THR A 578 14.55 20.33 11.58
CA THR A 578 14.52 18.98 12.17
C THR A 578 15.50 18.04 11.47
N ASP A 579 16.02 17.05 12.22
CA ASP A 579 16.99 16.11 11.66
C ASP A 579 16.35 15.18 10.61
N ALA A 580 15.09 14.80 10.82
CA ALA A 580 14.33 14.02 9.85
C ALA A 580 14.20 14.75 8.50
N MET A 581 13.88 16.06 8.51
CA MET A 581 13.82 16.83 7.27
C MET A 581 15.17 17.05 6.60
N ARG A 582 16.26 17.14 7.37
CA ARG A 582 17.60 17.19 6.79
C ARG A 582 17.98 15.91 6.06
N GLU A 583 17.43 14.77 6.45
CA GLU A 583 17.64 13.51 5.76
C GLU A 583 16.79 13.43 4.47
N VAL A 584 15.51 13.82 4.54
CA VAL A 584 14.67 14.00 3.33
C VAL A 584 15.32 14.97 2.36
N ALA A 585 15.96 16.02 2.89
CA ALA A 585 16.66 17.01 2.10
C ALA A 585 17.83 16.45 1.29
N ARG A 586 18.65 15.60 1.91
CA ARG A 586 19.78 14.94 1.24
C ARG A 586 19.30 13.99 0.16
N TYR A 587 18.26 13.21 0.46
CA TYR A 587 17.64 12.29 -0.49
C TYR A 587 17.17 13.03 -1.76
N ASN A 588 16.45 14.14 -1.58
CA ASN A 588 15.92 14.95 -2.67
C ASN A 588 17.01 15.61 -3.54
N GLU A 589 18.15 16.02 -2.97
CA GLU A 589 19.31 16.47 -3.78
C GLU A 589 19.85 15.35 -4.66
N VAL A 590 19.99 14.14 -4.10
CA VAL A 590 20.48 12.98 -4.85
C VAL A 590 19.56 12.72 -6.04
N ASP A 591 18.24 12.72 -5.86
CA ASP A 591 17.25 12.52 -6.93
C ASP A 591 17.38 13.57 -8.05
N CYS A 592 17.56 14.85 -7.72
CA CYS A 592 17.87 15.89 -8.71
C CYS A 592 19.19 15.62 -9.46
N ARG A 593 20.24 15.25 -8.73
CA ARG A 593 21.59 15.10 -9.28
C ARG A 593 21.70 13.91 -10.23
N VAL A 594 21.09 12.78 -9.88
CA VAL A 594 21.15 11.57 -10.71
C VAL A 594 20.39 11.75 -12.03
N MET A 595 19.28 12.50 -12.05
CA MET A 595 18.61 12.84 -13.31
C MET A 595 19.55 13.62 -14.23
N ALA A 596 20.32 14.54 -13.65
CA ALA A 596 21.31 15.32 -14.37
C ALA A 596 22.46 14.46 -14.91
N GLU A 597 23.02 13.59 -14.08
CA GLU A 597 24.09 12.67 -14.49
C GLU A 597 23.64 11.67 -15.54
N ILE A 598 22.41 11.13 -15.45
CA ILE A 598 21.82 10.25 -16.46
C ILE A 598 21.77 10.99 -17.80
N LEU A 599 21.13 12.17 -17.83
CA LEU A 599 20.95 12.92 -19.08
C LEU A 599 22.29 13.36 -19.68
N ASP A 600 23.25 13.79 -18.85
CA ASP A 600 24.59 14.17 -19.31
C ASP A 600 25.42 12.97 -19.79
N HIS A 601 25.24 11.78 -19.21
CA HIS A 601 25.82 10.55 -19.74
C HIS A 601 25.25 10.24 -21.13
N LEU A 602 23.92 10.22 -21.27
CA LEU A 602 23.25 9.93 -22.53
C LEU A 602 23.66 10.89 -23.64
N ARG A 603 23.85 12.19 -23.34
CA ARG A 603 24.30 13.18 -24.33
C ARG A 603 25.73 12.99 -24.81
N ARG A 604 26.62 12.51 -23.95
CA ARG A 604 28.05 12.39 -24.25
C ARG A 604 28.37 11.12 -25.02
N GLU A 605 27.73 10.01 -24.65
CA GLU A 605 28.13 8.67 -25.09
C GLU A 605 27.18 8.07 -26.15
N HIS A 606 26.00 8.63 -26.38
CA HIS A 606 24.96 8.04 -27.23
C HIS A 606 24.32 9.04 -28.21
#